data_AF-A0A8R7VCF9-F1
#
_entry.id   AF-A0A8R7VCF9-F1
#
_cell.length_a   1.000
_cell.length_b   1.000
_cell.length_c   1.000
_cell.angle_alpha   90.00
_cell.angle_beta   90.00
_cell.angle_gamma   90.00
#
_symmetry.space_group_name_H-M   'P 1'
#
loop_
_entity.id
_entity.type
_entity.pdbx_description
1 polymer ?
#
loop_
_entity_poly.entity_id
_entity_poly.type
_entity_poly.pdbx_seq_one_letter_code
_entity_poly.pdbx_strand_id
1 'polypeptide(L)'
;MNEIIDKYSTHSKNLGKTDQPALDLNLEHSKYANLNDQLAEASLRLRQMRGEELEGLSVDELQQLEKNLETGLHRVLQTKDQQFLEQINELHRKSSQLAEENMKLRNQVGQIPTAGKLVVADTENVVAEDGQSSESVMTALHSGSSQDNDDGSDVSLKLG
;
A
#
# COMPACT_ATOMS: atom_id res chain seq x y z
N MET A 1 -0.10 -13.65 78.71
CA MET A 1 -0.65 -12.29 78.52
C MET A 1 0.34 -11.39 77.78
N ASN A 2 1.60 -11.33 78.21
CA ASN A 2 2.64 -10.52 77.56
C ASN A 2 2.90 -10.91 76.09
N GLU A 3 2.93 -12.21 75.75
CA GLU A 3 3.10 -12.65 74.35
C GLU A 3 1.99 -12.19 73.40
N ILE A 4 0.76 -12.05 73.90
CA ILE A 4 -0.38 -11.57 73.11
C ILE A 4 -0.22 -10.06 72.86
N ILE A 5 0.24 -9.32 73.88
CA ILE A 5 0.53 -7.88 73.79
C ILE A 5 1.70 -7.64 72.83
N ASP A 6 2.76 -8.45 72.90
CA ASP A 6 3.92 -8.35 72.02
C ASP A 6 3.56 -8.70 70.58
N LYS A 7 2.76 -9.74 70.35
CA LYS A 7 2.23 -10.06 69.01
C LYS A 7 1.37 -8.91 68.47
N TYR A 8 0.48 -8.35 69.27
CA TYR A 8 -0.38 -7.25 68.83
C TYR A 8 0.43 -5.96 68.55
N SER A 9 1.43 -5.66 69.39
CA SER A 9 2.37 -4.55 69.18
C SER A 9 3.19 -4.72 67.90
N THR A 10 3.63 -5.95 67.62
CA THR A 10 4.40 -6.27 66.42
C THR A 10 3.54 -6.15 65.16
N HIS A 11 2.30 -6.67 65.19
CA HIS A 11 1.39 -6.54 64.05
C HIS A 11 0.89 -5.09 63.85
N SER A 12 0.59 -4.35 64.92
CA SER A 12 0.20 -2.94 64.88
C SER A 12 1.27 -2.06 64.25
N LYS A 13 2.54 -2.25 64.61
CA LYS A 13 3.68 -1.51 64.04
C LYS A 13 3.94 -1.83 62.56
N ASN A 14 3.46 -2.98 62.07
CA ASN A 14 3.59 -3.37 60.66
C ASN A 14 2.33 -3.04 59.83
N LEU A 15 1.19 -2.73 60.45
CA LEU A 15 -0.04 -2.31 59.76
C LEU A 15 0.10 -0.91 59.11
N GLY A 16 1.07 -0.11 59.54
CA GLY A 16 1.47 1.14 58.88
C GLY A 16 2.39 0.95 57.66
N LYS A 17 2.81 -0.28 57.34
CA LYS A 17 3.68 -0.58 56.17
C LYS A 17 2.91 -1.12 54.96
N THR A 18 1.60 -1.31 55.08
CA THR A 18 0.68 -1.71 54.00
C THR A 18 0.40 -0.60 52.98
N ASP A 19 1.17 0.49 53.00
CA ASP A 19 1.13 1.55 51.98
C ASP A 19 1.79 1.14 50.65
N GLN A 20 2.54 0.02 50.62
CA GLN A 20 3.17 -0.50 49.39
C GLN A 20 2.20 -0.71 48.21
N PRO A 21 1.05 -1.42 48.34
CA PRO A 21 0.09 -1.55 47.24
C PRO A 21 -0.57 -0.24 46.83
N ALA A 22 -0.72 0.73 47.75
CA ALA A 22 -1.29 2.04 47.42
C ALA A 22 -0.28 2.93 46.68
N LEU A 23 1.01 2.90 47.08
CA LEU A 23 2.10 3.55 46.35
C LEU A 23 2.30 2.91 44.97
N ASP A 24 2.23 1.59 44.86
CA ASP A 24 2.37 0.89 43.58
C ASP A 24 1.19 1.18 42.66
N LEU A 25 -0.04 1.19 43.18
CA LEU A 25 -1.24 1.59 42.42
C LEU A 25 -1.21 3.07 42.02
N ASN A 26 -0.71 3.98 42.88
CA ASN A 26 -0.55 5.39 42.56
C ASN A 26 0.52 5.60 41.48
N LEU A 27 1.63 4.86 41.56
CA LEU A 27 2.67 4.85 40.55
C LEU A 27 2.15 4.32 39.20
N GLU A 28 1.38 3.24 39.20
CA GLU A 28 0.75 2.70 38.00
C GLU A 28 -0.29 3.66 37.41
N HIS A 29 -1.11 4.30 38.24
CA HIS A 29 -2.02 5.36 37.77
C HIS A 29 -1.26 6.54 37.16
N SER A 30 -0.14 6.96 37.75
CA SER A 30 0.72 8.01 37.21
C SER A 30 1.34 7.60 35.87
N LYS A 31 1.84 6.36 35.75
CA LYS A 31 2.34 5.82 34.47
C LYS A 31 1.26 5.80 33.40
N TYR A 32 0.06 5.35 33.75
CA TYR A 32 -1.07 5.31 32.82
C TYR A 32 -1.47 6.72 32.37
N ALA A 33 -1.53 7.69 33.29
CA ALA A 33 -1.81 9.09 32.95
C ALA A 33 -0.75 9.65 31.99
N ASN A 34 0.53 9.46 32.29
CA ASN A 34 1.62 9.90 31.41
C ASN A 34 1.58 9.25 30.03
N LEU A 35 1.20 7.96 29.95
CA LEU A 35 1.05 7.26 28.68
C LEU A 35 -0.14 7.77 27.88
N ASN A 36 -1.25 8.07 28.56
CA ASN A 36 -2.43 8.64 27.94
C ASN A 36 -2.16 10.05 27.40
N ASP A 37 -1.39 10.86 28.13
CA ASP A 37 -0.97 12.20 27.68
C ASP A 37 -0.07 12.13 26.44
N GLN A 38 0.91 11.20 26.43
CA GLN A 38 1.73 10.95 25.24
C GLN A 38 0.91 10.48 24.03
N LEU A 39 -0.10 9.64 24.27
CA LEU A 39 -1.01 9.19 23.21
C LEU A 39 -1.83 10.35 22.66
N ALA A 40 -2.35 11.22 23.53
CA ALA A 40 -3.10 12.40 23.14
C ALA A 40 -2.23 13.37 22.34
N GLU A 41 -1.00 13.63 22.79
CA GLU A 41 -0.03 14.46 22.09
C GLU A 41 0.33 13.89 20.71
N ALA A 42 0.66 12.60 20.65
CA ALA A 42 0.99 11.94 19.38
C ALA A 42 -0.19 11.96 18.41
N SER A 43 -1.42 11.77 18.92
CA SER A 43 -2.64 11.82 18.11
C SER A 43 -2.91 13.22 17.57
N LEU A 44 -2.75 14.26 18.40
CA LEU A 44 -2.84 15.66 17.97
C LEU A 44 -1.79 15.96 16.91
N ARG A 45 -0.54 15.55 17.13
CA ARG A 45 0.55 15.74 16.18
C ARG A 45 0.29 15.07 14.83
N LEU A 46 -0.33 13.88 14.83
CA LEU A 46 -0.75 13.20 13.60
C LEU A 46 -1.82 13.98 12.84
N ARG A 47 -2.81 14.55 13.53
CA ARG A 47 -3.84 15.41 12.94
C ARG A 47 -3.23 16.69 12.37
N GLN A 48 -2.34 17.34 13.11
CA GLN A 48 -1.58 18.51 12.63
C GLN A 48 -0.76 18.20 11.38
N MET A 49 -0.06 17.06 11.34
CA MET A 49 0.65 16.62 10.13
C MET A 49 -0.28 16.37 8.92
N ARG A 50 -1.58 16.15 9.14
CA ARG A 50 -2.60 16.06 8.07
C ARG A 50 -3.20 17.41 7.69
N GLY A 51 -2.83 18.49 8.38
CA GLY A 51 -3.40 19.82 8.18
C GLY A 51 -4.66 20.09 9.00
N GLU A 52 -4.96 19.27 10.00
CA GLU A 52 -6.09 19.41 10.91
C GLU A 52 -5.64 20.06 12.24
N GLU A 53 -6.54 20.73 12.98
CA GLU A 53 -6.25 21.28 14.33
C GLU A 53 -4.95 22.12 14.41
N LEU A 54 -4.74 23.00 13.41
CA LEU A 54 -3.58 23.90 13.32
C LEU A 54 -3.76 25.20 14.14
N GLU A 55 -4.96 25.44 14.64
CA GLU A 55 -5.28 26.59 15.48
C GLU A 55 -4.40 26.58 16.75
N GLY A 56 -3.79 27.72 17.07
CA GLY A 56 -2.91 27.85 18.22
C GLY A 56 -1.43 27.58 17.94
N LEU A 57 -1.07 27.08 16.75
CA LEU A 57 0.33 27.04 16.32
C LEU A 57 0.80 28.44 15.89
N SER A 58 2.03 28.78 16.29
CA SER A 58 2.74 29.95 15.81
C SER A 58 3.22 29.76 14.36
N VAL A 59 3.59 30.86 13.70
CA VAL A 59 4.15 30.83 12.35
C VAL A 59 5.41 29.97 12.28
N ASP A 60 6.27 30.04 13.29
CA ASP A 60 7.52 29.26 13.33
C ASP A 60 7.22 27.76 13.46
N GLU A 61 6.22 27.38 14.26
CA GLU A 61 5.79 25.98 14.41
C GLU A 61 5.17 25.43 13.12
N LEU A 62 4.37 26.24 12.42
CA LEU A 62 3.80 25.88 11.12
C LEU A 62 4.90 25.70 10.06
N GLN A 63 5.89 26.59 10.01
CA GLN A 63 7.03 26.45 9.10
C GLN A 63 7.85 25.19 9.42
N GLN A 64 8.04 24.87 10.69
CA GLN A 64 8.73 23.65 11.10
C GLN A 64 7.94 22.39 10.73
N LEU A 65 6.61 22.43 10.84
CA LEU A 65 5.71 21.37 10.41
C LEU A 65 5.80 21.14 8.90
N GLU A 66 5.71 22.21 8.11
CA GLU A 66 5.85 22.19 6.65
C GLU A 66 7.19 21.57 6.23
N LYS A 67 8.30 22.07 6.78
CA LYS A 67 9.64 21.53 6.51
C LYS A 67 9.76 20.03 6.81
N ASN A 68 9.13 19.56 7.89
CA ASN A 68 9.13 18.14 8.25
C ASN A 68 8.35 17.31 7.23
N LEU A 69 7.19 17.80 6.78
CA LEU A 69 6.37 17.15 5.77
C LEU A 69 7.09 17.12 4.41
N GLU A 70 7.70 18.22 3.99
CA GLU A 70 8.50 18.29 2.76
C GLU A 70 9.66 17.29 2.78
N THR A 71 10.39 17.21 3.90
CA THR A 71 11.48 16.26 4.06
C THR A 71 10.98 14.82 3.98
N GLY A 72 9.85 14.52 4.62
CA GLY A 72 9.22 13.20 4.56
C GLY A 72 8.77 12.84 3.14
N LEU A 73 8.12 13.78 2.45
CA LEU A 73 7.68 13.62 1.07
C LEU A 73 8.86 13.36 0.13
N HIS A 74 9.94 14.13 0.26
CA HIS A 74 11.15 13.95 -0.54
C HIS A 74 11.72 12.54 -0.39
N ARG A 75 11.79 12.01 0.84
CA ARG A 75 12.24 10.63 1.09
C ARG A 75 11.33 9.59 0.44
N VAL A 76 10.01 9.78 0.52
CA VAL A 76 9.03 8.87 -0.10
C VAL A 76 9.17 8.88 -1.62
N LEU A 77 9.29 10.05 -2.24
CA LEU A 77 9.50 10.18 -3.68
C LEU A 77 10.80 9.50 -4.11
N GLN A 78 11.92 9.80 -3.45
CA GLN A 78 13.21 9.17 -3.75
C GLN A 78 13.14 7.64 -3.68
N THR A 79 12.47 7.10 -2.66
CA THR A 79 12.31 5.65 -2.50
C THR A 79 11.46 5.06 -3.63
N LYS A 80 10.36 5.72 -4.00
CA LYS A 80 9.50 5.27 -5.11
C LYS A 80 10.21 5.34 -6.45
N ASP A 81 10.92 6.42 -6.72
CA ASP A 81 11.68 6.61 -7.96
C ASP A 81 12.75 5.53 -8.13
N GLN A 82 13.47 5.21 -7.05
CA GLN A 82 14.45 4.11 -7.05
C GLN A 82 13.78 2.76 -7.38
N GLN A 83 12.65 2.45 -6.74
CA GLN A 83 11.91 1.22 -7.00
C GLN A 83 11.40 1.14 -8.44
N PHE A 84 10.87 2.24 -8.99
CA PHE A 84 10.40 2.28 -10.37
C PHE A 84 11.55 2.12 -11.35
N LEU A 85 12.69 2.77 -11.11
CA LEU A 85 13.86 2.63 -11.95
C LEU A 85 14.38 1.18 -11.98
N GLU A 86 14.40 0.51 -10.83
CA GLU A 86 14.75 -0.91 -10.73
C GLU A 86 13.80 -1.80 -11.54
N GLN A 87 12.48 -1.59 -11.44
CA GLN A 87 11.48 -2.33 -12.20
C GLN A 87 11.61 -2.10 -13.71
N ILE A 88 11.82 -0.86 -14.14
CA ILE A 88 12.05 -0.50 -15.55
C ILE A 88 13.28 -1.25 -16.09
N ASN A 89 14.38 -1.24 -15.33
CA ASN A 89 15.61 -1.93 -15.73
C ASN A 89 15.43 -3.44 -15.82
N GLU A 90 14.68 -4.05 -14.88
CA GLU A 90 14.38 -5.47 -14.93
C GLU A 90 13.55 -5.83 -16.18
N LEU A 91 12.54 -5.02 -16.50
CA LEU A 91 11.71 -5.20 -17.70
C LEU A 91 12.52 -5.03 -18.98
N HIS A 92 13.40 -4.03 -19.07
CA HIS A 92 14.31 -3.86 -20.20
C HIS A 92 15.22 -5.07 -20.38
N ARG A 93 15.79 -5.62 -19.29
CA ARG A 93 16.61 -6.83 -19.34
C ARG A 93 15.81 -8.01 -19.89
N LYS A 94 14.58 -8.23 -19.40
CA LYS A 94 13.69 -9.30 -19.88
C LYS A 94 13.33 -9.12 -21.35
N SER A 95 13.03 -7.90 -21.78
CA SER A 95 12.73 -7.56 -23.18
C SER A 95 13.90 -7.92 -24.10
N SER A 96 15.13 -7.53 -23.73
CA SER A 96 16.33 -7.86 -24.50
C SER A 96 16.59 -9.37 -24.58
N GLN A 97 16.42 -10.09 -23.48
CA GLN A 97 16.58 -11.56 -23.46
C GLN A 97 15.57 -12.25 -24.36
N LEU A 98 14.29 -11.87 -24.27
CA LEU A 98 13.24 -12.41 -25.12
C LEU A 98 13.44 -12.06 -26.59
N ALA A 99 13.94 -10.86 -26.91
CA ALA A 99 14.25 -10.47 -28.27
C ALA A 99 15.39 -11.34 -28.86
N GLU A 100 16.43 -11.60 -28.07
CA GLU A 100 17.55 -12.47 -28.48
C GLU A 100 17.09 -13.92 -28.68
N GLU A 101 16.30 -14.48 -27.76
CA GLU A 101 15.75 -15.83 -27.88
C GLU A 101 14.80 -15.95 -29.08
N ASN A 102 13.92 -14.99 -29.29
CA ASN A 102 13.04 -14.95 -30.47
C ASN A 102 13.84 -14.91 -31.77
N MET A 103 14.94 -14.15 -31.82
CA MET A 103 15.81 -14.11 -32.99
C MET A 103 16.46 -15.48 -33.25
N LYS A 104 16.97 -16.14 -32.20
CA LYS A 104 17.54 -17.50 -32.28
C LYS A 104 16.53 -18.51 -32.79
N LEU A 105 15.31 -18.50 -32.26
CA LEU A 105 14.24 -19.42 -32.67
C LEU A 105 13.81 -19.18 -34.13
N ARG A 106 13.65 -17.92 -34.56
CA ARG A 106 13.35 -17.58 -35.96
C ARG A 106 14.43 -18.10 -36.91
N ASN A 107 15.70 -17.96 -36.54
CA ASN A 107 16.82 -18.48 -37.32
C ASN A 107 16.83 -20.01 -37.37
N GLN A 108 16.43 -20.71 -36.29
CA GLN A 108 16.32 -22.17 -36.28
C GLN A 108 15.16 -22.66 -37.16
N VAL A 109 13.98 -22.02 -37.05
CA VAL A 109 12.81 -22.36 -37.89
C VAL A 109 13.12 -22.15 -39.37
N GLY A 110 13.82 -21.08 -39.74
CA GLY A 110 14.26 -20.84 -41.11
C GLY A 110 15.25 -21.87 -41.65
N GLN A 111 15.91 -22.65 -40.78
CA GLN A 111 16.85 -23.72 -41.15
C GLN A 111 16.19 -25.10 -41.21
N ILE A 112 14.93 -25.25 -40.78
CA ILE A 112 14.20 -26.51 -40.95
C ILE A 112 13.85 -26.64 -42.43
N PRO A 113 14.37 -27.65 -43.15
CA PRO A 113 13.96 -27.89 -44.52
C PRO A 113 12.47 -28.17 -44.52
N THR A 114 11.69 -27.50 -45.39
CA THR A 114 10.26 -27.75 -45.57
C THR A 114 10.04 -29.15 -46.14
N ALA A 115 10.16 -30.18 -45.30
CA ALA A 115 9.82 -31.56 -45.60
C ALA A 115 8.30 -31.69 -45.60
N GLY A 116 7.66 -31.14 -46.63
CA GLY A 116 6.21 -31.11 -46.75
C GLY A 116 5.65 -30.51 -48.03
N LYS A 117 6.49 -30.12 -49.01
CA LYS A 117 6.00 -29.78 -50.37
C LYS A 117 6.48 -30.82 -51.37
N LEU A 118 5.85 -31.98 -51.33
CA LEU A 118 5.75 -32.91 -52.46
C LEU A 118 4.26 -33.03 -52.78
N VAL A 119 3.96 -33.24 -54.07
CA VAL A 119 2.63 -33.46 -54.68
C VAL A 119 1.95 -32.10 -55.00
N VAL A 120 1.76 -31.62 -56.24
CA VAL A 120 1.54 -32.26 -57.55
C VAL A 120 2.06 -31.35 -58.69
N ALA A 121 2.63 -32.03 -59.68
CA ALA A 121 2.79 -31.73 -61.11
C ALA A 121 2.22 -30.44 -61.72
N ASP A 122 2.98 -29.93 -62.69
CA ASP A 122 2.52 -29.18 -63.85
C ASP A 122 1.15 -29.65 -64.33
N THR A 123 0.15 -28.78 -64.31
CA THR A 123 -0.95 -28.83 -65.28
C THR A 123 -1.45 -27.41 -65.48
N GLU A 124 -1.03 -26.84 -66.59
CA GLU A 124 -1.66 -25.66 -67.18
C GLU A 124 -3.16 -25.89 -67.37
N ASN A 125 -3.91 -24.77 -67.41
CA ASN A 125 -5.21 -24.62 -68.06
C ASN A 125 -6.45 -25.05 -67.23
N VAL A 126 -7.26 -24.07 -66.81
CA VAL A 126 -8.60 -23.78 -67.37
C VAL A 126 -9.34 -22.78 -66.46
N VAL A 127 -9.87 -21.76 -67.12
CA VAL A 127 -10.78 -20.71 -66.65
C VAL A 127 -12.14 -21.27 -66.18
N ALA A 128 -12.67 -20.74 -65.06
CA ALA A 128 -14.10 -20.51 -64.77
C ALA A 128 -14.20 -19.81 -63.39
N GLU A 129 -14.44 -18.50 -63.32
CA GLU A 129 -15.77 -17.82 -63.27
C GLU A 129 -16.57 -18.08 -61.98
N ASP A 130 -16.71 -17.00 -61.19
CA ASP A 130 -17.68 -16.62 -60.15
C ASP A 130 -18.47 -17.67 -59.36
N GLY A 131 -18.42 -17.55 -58.02
CA GLY A 131 -19.24 -18.36 -57.11
C GLY A 131 -19.16 -17.98 -55.62
N GLN A 132 -19.57 -16.76 -55.29
CA GLN A 132 -20.27 -16.32 -54.06
C GLN A 132 -19.80 -16.69 -52.63
N SER A 133 -19.89 -15.65 -51.76
CA SER A 133 -20.31 -15.66 -50.33
C SER A 133 -19.21 -15.52 -49.26
N SER A 134 -19.06 -14.31 -48.67
CA SER A 134 -19.55 -13.86 -47.33
C SER A 134 -18.66 -14.38 -46.18
N GLU A 135 -18.21 -13.67 -45.14
CA GLU A 135 -18.61 -12.44 -44.45
C GLU A 135 -17.42 -12.06 -43.54
N SER A 136 -17.03 -10.78 -43.47
CA SER A 136 -16.02 -10.30 -42.53
C SER A 136 -16.70 -9.82 -41.25
N VAL A 137 -16.37 -10.43 -40.11
CA VAL A 137 -16.77 -9.91 -38.79
C VAL A 137 -15.55 -9.27 -38.14
N MET A 138 -15.43 -7.94 -38.29
CA MET A 138 -14.63 -7.13 -37.37
C MET A 138 -15.31 -7.19 -36.00
N THR A 139 -14.61 -7.68 -34.99
CA THR A 139 -15.03 -7.55 -33.60
C THR A 139 -15.06 -6.07 -33.24
N ALA A 140 -16.24 -5.61 -32.86
CA ALA A 140 -16.58 -4.22 -32.60
C ALA A 140 -15.80 -3.66 -31.41
N LEU A 141 -15.19 -2.50 -31.62
CA LEU A 141 -14.88 -1.52 -30.58
C LEU A 141 -16.19 -0.85 -30.18
N HIS A 142 -16.56 -0.92 -28.91
CA HIS A 142 -17.61 -0.06 -28.35
C HIS A 142 -16.93 1.05 -27.55
N SER A 143 -16.84 2.21 -28.19
CA SER A 143 -16.65 3.50 -27.56
C SER A 143 -17.98 4.24 -27.56
N GLY A 144 -18.32 4.84 -26.42
CA GLY A 144 -19.46 5.73 -26.21
C GLY A 144 -20.31 5.25 -25.04
N SER A 145 -20.73 6.07 -24.09
CA SER A 145 -20.53 7.49 -23.79
C SER A 145 -21.26 7.77 -22.48
N SER A 146 -20.98 8.92 -21.86
CA SER A 146 -21.79 9.59 -20.82
C SER A 146 -21.66 8.99 -19.41
N GLN A 147 -20.96 9.65 -18.49
CA GLN A 147 -21.45 10.80 -17.72
C GLN A 147 -22.63 10.39 -16.84
N ASP A 148 -22.34 10.10 -15.58
CA ASP A 148 -23.11 10.56 -14.43
C ASP A 148 -22.15 10.70 -13.25
N ASN A 149 -22.07 11.93 -12.76
CA ASN A 149 -21.53 12.23 -11.43
C ASN A 149 -22.55 11.69 -10.43
N ASP A 150 -22.12 10.89 -9.46
CA ASP A 150 -22.90 10.73 -8.23
C ASP A 150 -21.94 10.65 -7.04
N ASP A 151 -21.53 11.86 -6.65
CA ASP A 151 -21.01 12.23 -5.35
C ASP A 151 -22.21 12.25 -4.37
N GLY A 152 -22.40 11.15 -3.64
CA GLY A 152 -23.50 10.96 -2.72
C GLY A 152 -23.04 10.21 -1.49
N SER A 153 -22.39 10.93 -0.58
CA SER A 153 -21.99 10.48 0.73
C SER A 153 -23.21 10.28 1.63
N ASP A 154 -23.43 9.05 2.12
CA ASP A 154 -24.48 8.76 3.11
C ASP A 154 -23.85 8.50 4.49
N VAL A 155 -23.56 9.59 5.21
CA VAL A 155 -23.27 9.57 6.65
C VAL A 155 -24.57 9.77 7.43
N SER A 156 -25.27 8.68 7.73
CA SER A 156 -26.41 8.74 8.64
C SER A 156 -25.95 8.90 10.09
N LEU A 157 -26.18 10.09 10.66
CA LEU A 157 -26.18 10.34 12.10
C LEU A 157 -27.53 9.92 12.69
N LYS A 158 -27.53 9.05 13.70
CA LYS A 158 -28.70 8.83 14.55
C LYS A 158 -28.43 9.39 15.94
N LEU A 159 -28.95 10.59 16.20
CA LEU A 159 -29.20 11.05 17.55
C LEU A 159 -30.46 10.35 18.08
N GLY A 160 -30.30 9.67 19.22
CA GLY A 160 -31.33 8.98 19.97
C GLY A 160 -30.71 8.25 21.14
#